data_AF-A0ABD1ERR5-F1
#
_entry.id   AF-A0ABD1ERR5-F1
#
_cell.length_a   1.000
_cell.length_b   1.000
_cell.length_c   1.000
_cell.angle_alpha   90.00
_cell.angle_beta   90.00
_cell.angle_gamma   90.00
#
_symmetry.space_group_name_H-M   'P 1'
#
loop_
_entity.id
_entity.type
_entity.pdbx_description
1 polymer ?
#
loop_
_entity_poly.entity_id
_entity_poly.type
_entity_poly.pdbx_seq_one_letter_code
_entity_poly.pdbx_strand_id
1 'polypeptide(L)'
;MFIEDNHYILLHRHPSNLWHVDKKTMLMVACLILPVSVFCATYMMLFGIYEKLVYPKMLGGPFNSMENLIKSQERAIAYAKIYPAKNYSYIPRNLDSLQSKINDFKLVCYFNLPADKNSMQISDIDPNLCTHINVAFAAVVNHSIYLDDTNLGYLEEIVKLKEPNKNLKILLSIGGNGNNNGFPEMVKNHTNRKTFIKSVFNYVNLYHIDGIDLDWEFPGEYINYDHNQRMHFTQLLFELRRAISKEPKSAILLTVAVAAATEIIEVSYDVSYMNQYVDYVNLMSYDYHYYTGVTPFTGFNSPLYETSSEKYYLATLNINYSSHYWNFLGMDKRKIVVGLPTYGHSFRLLNPRNHDLYAPASGYGKLGNFGFASYPIICDFLQTNHITPIFDMESYSPYASKYYEWITFDDPQSMSYKAEFIQANNFGGAMIYSLDADDFRGNCQLGLGENKKFPLIRTVKSVFEAN
;
A
#
# COMPACT_ATOMS: atom_id res chain seq x y z
N MET A 1 8.33 -58.20 -20.69
CA MET A 1 9.06 -57.19 -21.49
C MET A 1 8.59 -55.85 -20.98
N PHE A 2 9.40 -55.19 -20.16
CA PHE A 2 9.28 -53.79 -19.78
C PHE A 2 10.63 -53.15 -20.14
N ILE A 3 10.59 -51.99 -20.76
CA ILE A 3 11.74 -51.28 -21.32
C ILE A 3 12.04 -50.11 -20.41
N GLU A 4 13.19 -50.13 -19.73
CA GLU A 4 14.02 -48.96 -19.41
C GLU A 4 15.43 -49.48 -19.01
N ASP A 5 16.45 -48.86 -19.60
CA ASP A 5 17.88 -48.95 -19.29
C ASP A 5 18.64 -50.29 -19.45
N ASN A 6 18.98 -50.60 -20.72
CA ASN A 6 20.25 -51.18 -21.21
C ASN A 6 20.95 -52.36 -20.49
N HIS A 7 20.28 -53.15 -19.67
CA HIS A 7 20.80 -54.42 -19.13
C HIS A 7 19.89 -55.60 -19.50
N TYR A 8 20.38 -56.50 -20.35
CA TYR A 8 19.65 -57.69 -20.77
C TYR A 8 19.70 -58.78 -19.70
N ILE A 9 18.56 -59.19 -19.16
CA ILE A 9 18.44 -60.43 -18.37
C ILE A 9 17.83 -61.51 -19.27
N LEU A 10 18.66 -62.48 -19.67
CA LEU A 10 18.23 -63.67 -20.40
C LEU A 10 17.44 -64.60 -19.46
N LEU A 11 16.12 -64.67 -19.63
CA LEU A 11 15.28 -65.68 -18.98
C LEU A 11 15.07 -66.86 -19.94
N HIS A 12 15.73 -67.98 -19.65
CA HIS A 12 15.57 -69.25 -20.40
C HIS A 12 14.21 -69.88 -20.08
N ARG A 13 13.42 -70.21 -21.10
CA ARG A 13 12.09 -70.83 -20.95
C ARG A 13 12.20 -72.36 -20.89
N HIS A 14 11.96 -72.94 -19.72
CA HIS A 14 11.79 -74.40 -19.52
C HIS A 14 10.27 -74.74 -19.55
N PRO A 15 9.84 -75.92 -20.06
CA PRO A 15 8.43 -76.21 -20.37
C PRO A 15 7.45 -76.39 -19.19
N SER A 16 7.81 -76.02 -17.96
CA SER A 16 6.85 -75.87 -16.85
C SER A 16 6.64 -74.38 -16.59
N ASN A 17 5.42 -73.87 -16.81
CA ASN A 17 5.02 -72.46 -16.70
C ASN A 17 5.14 -71.87 -15.28
N LEU A 18 6.36 -71.78 -14.72
CA LEU A 18 6.67 -71.07 -13.48
C LEU A 18 7.97 -70.28 -13.67
N TRP A 19 7.87 -68.96 -13.55
CA TRP A 19 9.03 -68.06 -13.55
C TRP A 19 9.79 -68.24 -12.23
N HIS A 20 10.95 -68.89 -12.27
CA HIS A 20 11.85 -68.96 -11.11
C HIS A 20 12.77 -67.73 -11.09
N VAL A 21 12.51 -66.81 -10.17
CA VAL A 21 13.48 -65.78 -9.75
C VAL A 21 14.45 -66.45 -8.77
N ASP A 22 15.74 -66.47 -9.07
CA ASP A 22 16.70 -67.08 -8.14
C ASP A 22 16.83 -66.23 -6.86
N LYS A 23 17.18 -66.88 -5.74
CA LYS A 23 17.29 -66.21 -4.44
C LYS A 23 18.35 -65.11 -4.43
N LYS A 24 19.39 -65.18 -5.27
CA LYS A 24 20.45 -64.17 -5.39
C LYS A 24 19.92 -62.88 -6.04
N THR A 25 19.09 -63.02 -7.06
CA THR A 25 18.46 -61.94 -7.81
C THR A 25 17.41 -61.24 -6.95
N MET A 26 16.60 -61.99 -6.19
CA MET A 26 15.70 -61.40 -5.19
C MET A 26 16.45 -60.66 -4.08
N LEU A 27 17.57 -61.22 -3.59
CA LEU A 27 18.38 -60.56 -2.56
C LEU A 27 19.02 -59.26 -3.09
N MET A 28 19.48 -59.26 -4.34
CA MET A 28 20.13 -58.10 -4.95
C MET A 28 19.11 -56.97 -5.25
N VAL A 29 17.91 -57.32 -5.73
CA VAL A 29 16.81 -56.37 -5.91
C VAL A 29 16.33 -55.81 -4.57
N ALA A 30 16.22 -56.65 -3.53
CA ALA A 30 15.89 -56.19 -2.18
C ALA A 30 16.94 -55.24 -1.60
N CYS A 31 18.25 -55.54 -1.78
CA CYS A 31 19.34 -54.69 -1.31
C CYS A 31 19.48 -53.36 -2.06
N LEU A 32 18.93 -53.22 -3.28
CA LEU A 32 18.91 -51.95 -4.02
C LEU A 32 17.65 -51.12 -3.73
N ILE A 33 16.49 -51.77 -3.52
CA ILE A 33 15.22 -51.07 -3.26
C ILE A 33 15.12 -50.61 -1.80
N LEU A 34 15.66 -51.36 -0.83
CA LEU A 34 15.62 -50.97 0.58
C LEU A 34 16.34 -49.64 0.87
N PRO A 35 17.58 -49.39 0.40
CA PRO A 35 18.24 -48.10 0.60
C PRO A 35 17.52 -46.94 -0.09
N VAL A 36 16.99 -47.16 -1.31
CA VAL A 36 16.27 -46.10 -2.06
C VAL A 36 14.92 -45.78 -1.41
N SER A 37 14.18 -46.78 -0.95
CA SER A 37 12.91 -46.57 -0.24
C SER A 37 13.11 -45.93 1.14
N VAL A 38 14.16 -46.32 1.87
CA VAL A 38 14.54 -45.66 3.13
C VAL A 38 15.02 -44.22 2.87
N PHE A 39 15.78 -43.97 1.82
CA PHE A 39 16.21 -42.61 1.44
C PHE A 39 15.03 -41.74 0.99
N CYS A 40 14.10 -42.27 0.19
CA CYS A 40 12.88 -41.54 -0.18
C CYS A 40 11.95 -41.31 1.02
N ALA A 41 11.81 -42.28 1.94
CA ALA A 41 10.98 -42.12 3.13
C ALA A 41 11.59 -41.11 4.12
N THR A 42 12.91 -41.14 4.31
CA THR A 42 13.62 -40.14 5.12
C THR A 42 13.61 -38.76 4.46
N TYR A 43 13.78 -38.67 3.14
CA TYR A 43 13.64 -37.42 2.39
C TYR A 43 12.21 -36.85 2.50
N MET A 44 11.17 -37.67 2.35
CA MET A 44 9.77 -37.25 2.51
C MET A 44 9.44 -36.85 3.95
N MET A 45 9.98 -37.54 4.97
CA MET A 45 9.84 -37.11 6.37
C MET A 45 10.59 -35.80 6.64
N LEU A 46 11.83 -35.68 6.18
CA LEU A 46 12.63 -34.47 6.36
C LEU A 46 11.99 -33.29 5.62
N PHE A 47 11.50 -33.48 4.39
CA PHE A 47 10.78 -32.48 3.63
C PHE A 47 9.46 -32.12 4.32
N GLY A 48 8.67 -33.08 4.80
CA GLY A 48 7.43 -32.80 5.52
C GLY A 48 7.63 -32.15 6.91
N ILE A 49 8.78 -32.37 7.55
CA ILE A 49 9.17 -31.69 8.79
C ILE A 49 9.69 -30.27 8.48
N TYR A 50 10.50 -30.10 7.44
CA TYR A 50 10.95 -28.79 6.97
C TYR A 50 9.80 -27.93 6.46
N GLU A 51 8.85 -28.52 5.72
CA GLU A 51 7.65 -27.83 5.25
C GLU A 51 6.81 -27.35 6.43
N LYS A 52 6.69 -28.13 7.52
CA LYS A 52 6.00 -27.69 8.75
C LYS A 52 6.77 -26.65 9.57
N LEU A 53 8.10 -26.62 9.49
CA LEU A 53 8.96 -25.64 10.17
C LEU A 53 9.05 -24.32 9.39
N VAL A 54 8.93 -24.37 8.06
CA VAL A 54 9.06 -23.21 7.16
C VAL A 54 7.68 -22.66 6.74
N TYR A 55 6.64 -23.50 6.68
CA TYR A 55 5.28 -23.13 6.27
C TYR A 55 4.21 -23.82 7.15
N PRO A 56 3.76 -23.20 8.25
CA PRO A 56 2.54 -23.66 8.90
C PRO A 56 1.39 -23.52 7.90
N LYS A 57 0.81 -24.65 7.45
CA LYS A 57 -0.28 -24.73 6.47
C LYS A 57 -1.28 -23.59 6.63
N MET A 58 -1.15 -22.57 5.78
CA MET A 58 -2.20 -21.61 5.49
C MET A 58 -3.13 -22.27 4.49
N LEU A 59 -4.18 -22.93 4.96
CA LEU A 59 -5.27 -23.37 4.11
C LEU A 59 -6.58 -22.83 4.67
N GLY A 60 -7.20 -21.97 3.86
CA GLY A 60 -8.52 -21.41 4.09
C GLY A 60 -9.59 -22.50 4.13
N GLY A 61 -10.45 -22.36 5.13
CA GLY A 61 -11.77 -22.98 5.22
C GLY A 61 -12.72 -21.95 5.81
N PRO A 62 -14.05 -22.14 5.71
CA PRO A 62 -15.01 -21.15 6.15
C PRO A 62 -14.86 -20.87 7.66
N PHE A 63 -14.75 -19.58 8.01
CA PHE A 63 -14.42 -19.07 9.34
C PHE A 63 -15.60 -19.18 10.32
N ASN A 64 -15.86 -20.38 10.87
CA ASN A 64 -17.00 -20.59 11.76
C ASN A 64 -16.68 -21.31 13.10
N SER A 65 -15.43 -21.39 13.58
CA SER A 65 -15.12 -22.05 14.87
C SER A 65 -14.25 -21.22 15.82
N MET A 66 -14.51 -21.35 17.14
CA MET A 66 -13.76 -20.73 18.24
C MET A 66 -12.25 -21.11 18.22
N GLU A 67 -11.93 -22.32 17.78
CA GLU A 67 -10.55 -22.79 17.64
C GLU A 67 -9.76 -21.99 16.60
N ASN A 68 -10.43 -21.51 15.54
CA ASN A 68 -9.78 -20.70 14.51
C ASN A 68 -9.53 -19.25 14.95
N LEU A 69 -10.29 -18.74 15.94
CA LEU A 69 -10.06 -17.43 16.57
C LEU A 69 -8.87 -17.41 17.51
N ILE A 70 -8.69 -18.48 18.29
CA ILE A 70 -7.50 -18.63 19.12
C ILE A 70 -6.25 -18.68 18.21
N LYS A 71 -6.33 -19.42 17.10
CA LYS A 71 -5.26 -19.47 16.08
C LYS A 71 -5.01 -18.15 15.36
N SER A 72 -5.99 -17.25 15.23
CA SER A 72 -5.75 -15.92 14.64
C SER A 72 -5.09 -14.97 15.65
N GLN A 73 -5.51 -15.00 16.91
CA GLN A 73 -4.87 -14.24 17.98
C GLN A 73 -3.41 -14.68 18.19
N GLU A 74 -3.15 -15.99 18.19
CA GLU A 74 -1.78 -16.54 18.25
C GLU A 74 -0.92 -16.10 17.06
N ARG A 75 -1.49 -16.05 15.84
CA ARG A 75 -0.79 -15.55 14.65
C ARG A 75 -0.42 -14.08 14.76
N ALA A 76 -1.33 -13.24 15.24
CA ALA A 76 -1.07 -11.82 15.46
C ALA A 76 0.06 -11.60 16.49
N ILE A 77 0.03 -12.36 17.60
CA ILE A 77 1.07 -12.34 18.63
C ILE A 77 2.42 -12.84 18.07
N ALA A 78 2.42 -13.89 17.25
CA ALA A 78 3.63 -14.40 16.61
C ALA A 78 4.23 -13.37 15.65
N TYR A 79 3.40 -12.71 14.83
CA TYR A 79 3.83 -11.65 13.93
C TYR A 79 4.46 -10.47 14.70
N ALA A 80 3.81 -10.04 15.78
CA ALA A 80 4.33 -8.98 16.67
C ALA A 80 5.66 -9.34 17.36
N LYS A 81 5.96 -10.63 17.55
CA LYS A 81 7.23 -11.12 18.12
C LYS A 81 8.36 -11.21 17.10
N ILE A 82 8.05 -11.45 15.82
CA ILE A 82 9.04 -11.57 14.73
C ILE A 82 9.67 -10.21 14.41
N TYR A 83 8.89 -9.13 14.55
CA TYR A 83 9.35 -7.75 14.40
C TYR A 83 9.38 -7.05 15.76
N PRO A 84 10.36 -7.37 16.63
CA PRO A 84 10.48 -6.65 17.88
C PRO A 84 10.76 -5.20 17.56
N ALA A 85 9.89 -4.30 18.04
CA ALA A 85 10.21 -2.88 18.16
C ALA A 85 11.51 -2.78 18.98
N LYS A 86 12.66 -2.71 18.30
CA LYS A 86 13.95 -2.49 18.97
C LYS A 86 13.79 -1.23 19.80
N ASN A 87 14.27 -1.26 21.04
CA ASN A 87 14.20 -0.19 22.03
C ASN A 87 14.38 1.20 21.40
N TYR A 88 13.28 1.83 21.00
CA TYR A 88 13.27 3.21 20.55
C TYR A 88 12.69 4.04 21.69
N SER A 89 13.54 4.91 22.20
CA SER A 89 13.20 5.97 23.12
C SER A 89 12.06 6.79 22.53
N TYR A 90 10.91 6.76 23.22
CA TYR A 90 9.79 7.69 23.15
C TYR A 90 10.13 8.98 22.38
N ILE A 91 9.58 9.13 21.17
CA ILE A 91 9.66 10.39 20.42
C ILE A 91 8.79 11.38 21.22
N PRO A 92 9.37 12.48 21.77
CA PRO A 92 8.63 13.34 22.67
C PRO A 92 7.42 13.97 21.99
N ARG A 93 6.27 13.94 22.66
CA ARG A 93 5.06 14.72 22.35
C ARG A 93 5.25 16.26 22.49
N ASN A 94 6.47 16.73 22.75
CA ASN A 94 6.73 18.14 23.01
C ASN A 94 6.96 18.90 21.70
N LEU A 95 5.95 19.69 21.31
CA LEU A 95 6.08 20.85 20.46
C LEU A 95 6.90 21.92 21.21
N ASP A 96 8.22 21.94 21.04
CA ASP A 96 9.01 23.10 21.45
C ASP A 96 9.69 23.76 20.24
N SER A 97 9.02 24.85 19.85
CA SER A 97 9.49 26.09 19.24
C SER A 97 10.98 26.23 18.93
N LEU A 98 11.35 26.01 17.67
CA LEU A 98 12.43 26.72 16.96
C LEU A 98 12.42 26.21 15.51
N GLN A 99 11.54 26.74 14.66
CA GLN A 99 11.58 26.36 13.25
C GLN A 99 11.04 27.47 12.36
N SER A 100 11.80 27.75 11.30
CA SER A 100 11.38 28.62 10.20
C SER A 100 9.99 28.20 9.74
N LYS A 101 8.99 29.07 9.93
CA LYS A 101 7.62 28.84 9.50
C LYS A 101 7.64 28.47 8.01
N ILE A 102 7.22 27.24 7.68
CA ILE A 102 6.91 26.88 6.31
C ILE A 102 5.63 27.65 5.99
N ASN A 103 5.73 28.67 5.14
CA ASN A 103 4.58 29.48 4.75
C ASN A 103 3.82 28.89 3.54
N ASP A 104 4.29 27.77 2.98
CA ASP A 104 3.72 27.17 1.77
C ASP A 104 3.73 25.64 1.86
N PHE A 105 2.69 25.08 2.49
CA PHE A 105 2.49 23.64 2.60
C PHE A 105 1.95 23.08 1.29
N LYS A 106 2.45 21.91 0.88
CA LYS A 106 1.87 21.20 -0.28
C LYS A 106 0.53 20.59 0.12
N LEU A 107 -0.46 20.71 -0.75
CA LEU A 107 -1.69 19.94 -0.71
C LEU A 107 -1.78 19.20 -2.04
N VAL A 108 -1.30 17.95 -2.03
CA VAL A 108 -1.17 17.10 -3.21
C VAL A 108 -2.39 16.19 -3.28
N CYS A 109 -3.19 16.27 -4.34
CA CYS A 109 -4.43 15.51 -4.43
C CYS A 109 -4.36 14.48 -5.57
N TYR A 110 -4.64 13.22 -5.26
CA TYR A 110 -4.75 12.19 -6.29
C TYR A 110 -6.12 12.28 -6.97
N PHE A 111 -6.10 12.34 -8.31
CA PHE A 111 -7.26 12.27 -9.17
C PHE A 111 -7.25 10.92 -9.90
N ASN A 112 -8.11 9.99 -9.47
CA ASN A 112 -8.30 8.74 -10.18
C ASN A 112 -9.08 9.01 -11.48
N LEU A 113 -8.55 8.51 -12.59
CA LEU A 113 -9.18 8.64 -13.90
C LEU A 113 -10.60 8.04 -13.88
N PRO A 114 -11.61 8.74 -14.45
CA PRO A 114 -13.00 8.31 -14.36
C PRO A 114 -13.24 6.94 -14.99
N ALA A 115 -13.81 6.00 -14.22
CA ALA A 115 -14.19 4.68 -14.73
C ALA A 115 -15.49 4.75 -15.57
N ASP A 116 -16.41 5.63 -15.19
CA ASP A 116 -17.66 5.87 -15.90
C ASP A 116 -18.17 7.32 -15.69
N LYS A 117 -19.36 7.62 -16.24
CA LYS A 117 -19.97 8.97 -16.16
C LYS A 117 -20.49 9.34 -14.77
N ASN A 118 -20.65 8.37 -13.87
CA ASN A 118 -21.05 8.60 -12.49
C ASN A 118 -19.84 8.83 -11.57
N SER A 119 -18.63 8.50 -12.02
CA SER A 119 -17.38 8.91 -11.36
C SER A 119 -17.23 10.43 -11.38
N MET A 120 -16.42 10.97 -10.48
CA MET A 120 -16.07 12.39 -10.45
C MET A 120 -15.50 12.82 -11.80
N GLN A 121 -15.96 13.95 -12.33
CA GLN A 121 -15.47 14.52 -13.58
C GLN A 121 -14.50 15.67 -13.30
N ILE A 122 -13.69 16.06 -14.29
CA ILE A 122 -12.75 17.17 -14.14
C ILE A 122 -13.48 18.49 -13.84
N SER A 123 -14.69 18.66 -14.35
CA SER A 123 -15.55 19.82 -14.09
C SER A 123 -16.03 19.91 -12.62
N ASP A 124 -15.92 18.84 -11.83
CA ASP A 124 -16.22 18.87 -10.40
C ASP A 124 -15.07 19.46 -9.57
N ILE A 125 -13.86 19.55 -10.13
CA ILE A 125 -12.64 19.94 -9.41
C ILE A 125 -12.56 21.47 -9.33
N ASP A 126 -12.48 22.00 -8.10
CA ASP A 126 -12.12 23.40 -7.86
C ASP A 126 -10.60 23.58 -8.14
N PRO A 127 -10.18 24.38 -9.14
CA PRO A 127 -8.78 24.54 -9.51
C PRO A 127 -7.88 25.11 -8.41
N ASN A 128 -8.47 25.71 -7.38
CA ASN A 128 -7.74 26.25 -6.24
C ASN A 128 -7.74 25.30 -5.03
N LEU A 129 -8.39 24.14 -5.10
CA LEU A 129 -8.50 23.23 -3.96
C LEU A 129 -7.14 22.67 -3.53
N CYS A 130 -6.30 22.30 -4.48
CA CYS A 130 -5.01 21.64 -4.24
C CYS A 130 -3.89 22.45 -4.89
N THR A 131 -2.67 22.34 -4.35
CA THR A 131 -1.48 22.95 -4.98
C THR A 131 -0.91 22.06 -6.08
N HIS A 132 -1.08 20.75 -5.94
CA HIS A 132 -0.67 19.74 -6.92
C HIS A 132 -1.81 18.74 -7.14
N ILE A 133 -2.00 18.28 -8.38
CA ILE A 133 -2.87 17.15 -8.71
C ILE A 133 -2.03 16.06 -9.37
N ASN A 134 -2.08 14.87 -8.79
CA ASN A 134 -1.48 13.65 -9.31
C ASN A 134 -2.55 12.86 -10.07
N VAL A 135 -2.41 12.76 -11.40
CA VAL A 135 -3.36 12.06 -12.28
C VAL A 135 -3.04 10.58 -12.29
N ALA A 136 -3.95 9.78 -11.77
CA ALA A 136 -3.77 8.37 -11.48
C ALA A 136 -4.66 7.49 -12.39
N PHE A 137 -4.17 6.51 -13.14
CA PHE A 137 -2.77 6.09 -13.29
C PHE A 137 -2.44 5.74 -14.75
N ALA A 138 -1.20 6.05 -15.15
CA ALA A 138 -0.57 5.40 -16.29
C ALA A 138 0.11 4.09 -15.86
N ALA A 139 0.40 3.22 -16.82
CA ALA A 139 1.11 1.97 -16.62
C ALA A 139 2.53 2.03 -17.20
N VAL A 140 3.35 1.04 -16.86
CA VAL A 140 4.62 0.76 -17.55
C VAL A 140 4.41 -0.41 -18.50
N VAL A 141 4.48 -0.16 -19.81
CA VAL A 141 4.35 -1.20 -20.85
C VAL A 141 5.56 -1.08 -21.79
N ASN A 142 6.23 -2.20 -22.05
CA ASN A 142 7.45 -2.23 -22.88
C ASN A 142 8.48 -1.16 -22.45
N HIS A 143 8.66 -1.03 -21.13
CA HIS A 143 9.60 -0.09 -20.49
C HIS A 143 9.29 1.40 -20.76
N SER A 144 8.07 1.73 -21.20
CA SER A 144 7.62 3.10 -21.45
C SER A 144 6.33 3.39 -20.70
N ILE A 145 6.04 4.68 -20.46
CA ILE A 145 4.73 5.11 -19.95
C ILE A 145 3.66 4.76 -21.00
N TYR A 146 2.58 4.13 -20.54
CA TYR A 146 1.40 3.82 -21.33
C TYR A 146 0.15 4.36 -20.67
N LEU A 147 -0.61 5.14 -21.42
CA LEU A 147 -1.95 5.60 -21.10
C LEU A 147 -2.78 5.47 -22.37
N ASP A 148 -3.98 4.90 -22.31
CA ASP A 148 -4.84 4.74 -23.49
C ASP A 148 -5.43 6.08 -23.95
N ASP A 149 -5.94 6.10 -25.19
CA ASP A 149 -6.46 7.31 -25.84
C ASP A 149 -7.59 8.01 -25.06
N THR A 150 -8.42 7.25 -24.34
CA THR A 150 -9.50 7.84 -23.53
C THR A 150 -8.91 8.59 -22.34
N ASN A 151 -7.98 7.95 -21.66
CA ASN A 151 -7.30 8.51 -20.50
C ASN A 151 -6.34 9.65 -20.86
N LEU A 152 -5.76 9.65 -22.06
CA LEU A 152 -5.02 10.79 -22.61
C LEU A 152 -5.92 12.02 -22.77
N GLY A 153 -7.17 11.85 -23.20
CA GLY A 153 -8.14 12.95 -23.28
C GLY A 153 -8.40 13.61 -21.92
N TYR A 154 -8.54 12.83 -20.86
CA TYR A 154 -8.67 13.36 -19.50
C TYR A 154 -7.40 14.08 -19.02
N LEU A 155 -6.21 13.57 -19.37
CA LEU A 155 -4.94 14.23 -19.05
C LEU A 155 -4.83 15.61 -19.71
N GLU A 156 -5.22 15.73 -20.99
CA GLU A 156 -5.27 17.02 -21.69
C GLU A 156 -6.29 17.98 -21.07
N GLU A 157 -7.44 17.47 -20.64
CA GLU A 157 -8.48 18.29 -20.03
C GLU A 157 -8.09 18.80 -18.65
N ILE A 158 -7.50 17.96 -17.80
CA ILE A 158 -7.14 18.36 -16.42
C ILE A 158 -6.00 19.38 -16.38
N VAL A 159 -5.09 19.35 -17.37
CA VAL A 159 -4.05 20.37 -17.54
C VAL A 159 -4.63 21.78 -17.74
N LYS A 160 -5.86 21.90 -18.28
CA LYS A 160 -6.55 23.19 -18.44
C LYS A 160 -6.97 23.81 -17.12
N LEU A 161 -7.02 23.06 -16.01
CA LEU A 161 -7.25 23.64 -14.68
C LEU A 161 -6.15 24.63 -14.28
N LYS A 162 -4.98 24.59 -14.94
CA LYS A 162 -3.93 25.61 -14.78
C LYS A 162 -4.26 26.96 -15.41
N GLU A 163 -5.30 27.06 -16.24
CA GLU A 163 -5.75 28.32 -16.81
C GLU A 163 -6.25 29.31 -15.74
N PRO A 164 -7.23 28.92 -14.89
CA PRO A 164 -7.67 29.76 -13.78
C PRO A 164 -6.70 29.78 -12.59
N ASN A 165 -5.85 28.77 -12.40
CA ASN A 165 -4.83 28.74 -11.34
C ASN A 165 -3.43 28.43 -11.91
N LYS A 166 -2.66 29.48 -12.19
CA LYS A 166 -1.30 29.35 -12.77
C LYS A 166 -0.27 28.71 -11.85
N ASN A 167 -0.57 28.61 -10.55
CA ASN A 167 0.32 27.99 -9.56
C ASN A 167 0.11 26.48 -9.44
N LEU A 168 -1.05 25.97 -9.89
CA LEU A 168 -1.38 24.55 -9.87
C LEU A 168 -0.35 23.74 -10.66
N LYS A 169 0.10 22.63 -10.07
CA LYS A 169 0.98 21.64 -10.71
C LYS A 169 0.22 20.37 -11.02
N ILE A 170 0.37 19.86 -12.24
CA ILE A 170 -0.25 18.61 -12.66
C ILE A 170 0.86 17.59 -12.91
N LEU A 171 0.84 16.46 -12.22
CA LEU A 171 1.78 15.36 -12.41
C LEU A 171 1.01 14.14 -12.92
N LEU A 172 1.66 13.30 -13.73
CA LEU A 172 1.14 11.98 -14.09
C LEU A 172 1.70 10.92 -13.14
N SER A 173 0.82 10.21 -12.43
CA SER A 173 1.20 9.07 -11.59
C SER A 173 1.28 7.79 -12.42
N ILE A 174 2.36 7.03 -12.23
CA ILE A 174 2.63 5.79 -12.96
C ILE A 174 2.73 4.63 -11.97
N GLY A 175 1.90 3.60 -12.15
CA GLY A 175 1.81 2.47 -11.24
C GLY A 175 0.48 2.43 -10.50
N GLY A 176 0.55 2.29 -9.17
CA GLY A 176 -0.58 2.11 -8.26
C GLY A 176 -0.95 0.64 -8.06
N ASN A 177 -1.66 0.36 -6.97
CA ASN A 177 -2.13 -0.98 -6.62
C ASN A 177 -2.78 -1.71 -7.82
N GLY A 178 -2.26 -2.90 -8.14
CA GLY A 178 -2.71 -3.73 -9.27
C GLY A 178 -2.07 -3.37 -10.63
N ASN A 179 -1.26 -2.32 -10.73
CA ASN A 179 -0.66 -1.82 -11.98
C ASN A 179 0.88 -1.74 -11.93
N ASN A 180 1.51 -2.57 -11.11
CA ASN A 180 2.96 -2.55 -10.84
C ASN A 180 3.81 -3.49 -11.71
N ASN A 181 3.17 -4.35 -12.53
CA ASN A 181 3.84 -5.46 -13.22
C ASN A 181 4.94 -5.04 -14.20
N GLY A 182 4.89 -3.82 -14.73
CA GLY A 182 5.88 -3.31 -15.68
C GLY A 182 7.17 -2.79 -15.04
N PHE A 183 7.15 -2.41 -13.75
CA PHE A 183 8.31 -1.85 -13.07
C PHE A 183 9.51 -2.81 -12.99
N PRO A 184 9.36 -4.08 -12.55
CA PRO A 184 10.49 -4.99 -12.37
C PRO A 184 11.41 -5.09 -13.60
N GLU A 185 10.86 -5.29 -14.78
CA GLU A 185 11.67 -5.38 -16.01
C GLU A 185 12.16 -4.01 -16.48
N MET A 186 11.40 -2.93 -16.25
CA MET A 186 11.81 -1.57 -16.62
C MET A 186 13.05 -1.10 -15.83
N VAL A 187 13.14 -1.40 -14.53
CA VAL A 187 14.26 -0.93 -13.68
C VAL A 187 15.54 -1.76 -13.82
N LYS A 188 15.42 -2.98 -14.33
CA LYS A 188 16.43 -4.06 -14.31
C LYS A 188 17.80 -3.69 -14.88
N ASN A 189 17.85 -2.82 -15.88
CA ASN A 189 19.11 -2.40 -16.49
C ASN A 189 19.03 -0.99 -17.07
N HIS A 190 20.20 -0.42 -17.36
CA HIS A 190 20.34 0.95 -17.86
C HIS A 190 19.58 1.19 -19.18
N THR A 191 19.56 0.22 -20.10
CA THR A 191 18.87 0.36 -21.39
C THR A 191 17.36 0.53 -21.19
N ASN A 192 16.76 -0.29 -20.34
CA ASN A 192 15.32 -0.25 -20.07
C ASN A 192 14.93 1.05 -19.36
N ARG A 193 15.70 1.46 -18.34
CA ARG A 193 15.50 2.75 -17.65
C ARG A 193 15.64 3.93 -18.59
N LYS A 194 16.60 3.91 -19.50
CA LYS A 194 16.78 4.96 -20.51
C LYS A 194 15.58 5.09 -21.44
N THR A 195 14.97 3.97 -21.85
CA THR A 195 13.71 3.97 -22.61
C THR A 195 12.58 4.61 -21.82
N PHE A 196 12.43 4.24 -20.54
CA PHE A 196 11.43 4.83 -19.67
C PHE A 196 11.62 6.33 -19.50
N ILE A 197 12.85 6.77 -19.17
CA ILE A 197 13.21 8.19 -19.01
C ILE A 197 12.87 8.98 -20.29
N LYS A 198 13.15 8.42 -21.48
CA LYS A 198 12.76 9.07 -22.74
C LYS A 198 11.24 9.23 -22.85
N SER A 199 10.47 8.22 -22.45
CA SER A 199 9.01 8.32 -22.44
C SER A 199 8.49 9.38 -21.46
N VAL A 200 9.12 9.56 -20.30
CA VAL A 200 8.79 10.63 -19.34
C VAL A 200 8.86 12.00 -20.01
N PHE A 201 9.97 12.32 -20.69
CA PHE A 201 10.10 13.60 -21.40
C PHE A 201 9.07 13.76 -22.52
N ASN A 202 8.71 12.68 -23.22
CA ASN A 202 7.67 12.75 -24.25
C ASN A 202 6.33 13.17 -23.64
N TYR A 203 5.90 12.56 -22.54
CA TYR A 203 4.63 12.91 -21.89
C TYR A 203 4.65 14.33 -21.32
N VAL A 204 5.73 14.71 -20.64
CA VAL A 204 5.90 16.07 -20.09
C VAL A 204 5.80 17.12 -21.20
N ASN A 205 6.51 16.92 -22.30
CA ASN A 205 6.55 17.90 -23.39
C ASN A 205 5.25 17.94 -24.20
N LEU A 206 4.61 16.78 -24.44
CA LEU A 206 3.43 16.68 -25.29
C LEU A 206 2.17 17.15 -24.56
N TYR A 207 1.99 16.77 -23.30
CA TYR A 207 0.78 17.07 -22.52
C TYR A 207 0.95 18.26 -21.58
N HIS A 208 2.14 18.90 -21.57
CA HIS A 208 2.44 20.07 -20.75
C HIS A 208 2.15 19.86 -19.24
N ILE A 209 2.36 18.64 -18.76
CA ILE A 209 2.35 18.31 -17.33
C ILE A 209 3.64 18.81 -16.66
N ASP A 210 3.57 19.07 -15.36
CA ASP A 210 4.64 19.65 -14.57
C ASP A 210 5.61 18.61 -13.99
N GLY A 211 5.31 17.32 -14.13
CA GLY A 211 6.16 16.26 -13.60
C GLY A 211 5.55 14.87 -13.67
N ILE A 212 6.23 13.93 -13.02
CA ILE A 212 5.78 12.55 -12.84
C ILE A 212 5.84 12.14 -11.38
N ASP A 213 4.95 11.23 -11.02
CA ASP A 213 4.88 10.57 -9.73
C ASP A 213 5.02 9.06 -9.92
N LEU A 214 6.04 8.44 -9.31
CA LEU A 214 6.24 7.00 -9.41
C LEU A 214 5.57 6.31 -8.23
N ASP A 215 4.67 5.38 -8.52
CA ASP A 215 3.90 4.65 -7.52
C ASP A 215 4.09 3.14 -7.72
N TRP A 216 5.30 2.66 -7.43
CA TRP A 216 5.58 1.22 -7.48
C TRP A 216 5.32 0.61 -6.11
N GLU A 217 4.28 -0.22 -6.02
CA GLU A 217 3.88 -0.92 -4.79
C GLU A 217 4.19 -2.43 -4.83
N PHE A 218 5.22 -2.93 -4.15
CA PHE A 218 6.42 -2.22 -3.71
C PHE A 218 7.70 -2.92 -4.22
N PRO A 219 8.80 -2.19 -4.49
CA PRO A 219 10.07 -2.81 -4.89
C PRO A 219 10.54 -3.85 -3.87
N GLY A 220 10.71 -5.11 -4.27
CA GLY A 220 11.30 -6.15 -3.43
C GLY A 220 10.42 -6.73 -2.32
N GLU A 221 9.19 -6.22 -2.09
CA GLU A 221 8.29 -6.73 -1.05
C GLU A 221 7.83 -8.18 -1.32
N TYR A 222 7.60 -8.53 -2.58
CA TYR A 222 7.12 -9.86 -2.94
C TYR A 222 8.25 -10.90 -3.00
N ILE A 223 8.10 -12.00 -2.24
CA ILE A 223 9.10 -13.06 -1.96
C ILE A 223 9.77 -13.67 -3.20
N ASN A 224 9.12 -13.64 -4.38
CA ASN A 224 9.64 -14.25 -5.61
C ASN A 224 10.36 -13.26 -6.55
N TYR A 225 10.59 -12.02 -6.13
CA TYR A 225 11.18 -10.98 -6.96
C TYR A 225 12.65 -10.72 -6.65
N ASP A 226 13.34 -10.17 -7.64
CA ASP A 226 14.76 -9.78 -7.60
C ASP A 226 15.06 -8.89 -6.38
N HIS A 227 15.88 -9.39 -5.44
CA HIS A 227 16.29 -8.63 -4.25
C HIS A 227 17.07 -7.34 -4.58
N ASN A 228 17.52 -7.16 -5.83
CA ASN A 228 18.16 -5.94 -6.28
C ASN A 228 17.16 -4.83 -6.67
N GLN A 229 15.85 -5.08 -6.61
CA GLN A 229 14.83 -4.08 -6.98
C GLN A 229 14.95 -2.77 -6.20
N ARG A 230 15.27 -2.82 -4.90
CA ARG A 230 15.57 -1.63 -4.09
C ARG A 230 16.70 -0.78 -4.71
N MET A 231 17.83 -1.42 -5.03
CA MET A 231 18.95 -0.74 -5.70
C MET A 231 18.58 -0.25 -7.11
N HIS A 232 17.88 -1.07 -7.90
CA HIS A 232 17.46 -0.72 -9.26
C HIS A 232 16.50 0.48 -9.27
N PHE A 233 15.61 0.57 -8.28
CA PHE A 233 14.73 1.72 -8.12
C PHE A 233 15.52 2.99 -7.79
N THR A 234 16.50 2.90 -6.87
CA THR A 234 17.41 4.02 -6.58
C THR A 234 18.20 4.47 -7.83
N GLN A 235 18.65 3.53 -8.66
CA GLN A 235 19.32 3.84 -9.94
C GLN A 235 18.40 4.56 -10.92
N LEU A 236 17.12 4.16 -11.01
CA LEU A 236 16.12 4.86 -11.82
C LEU A 236 15.96 6.31 -11.36
N LEU A 237 15.78 6.54 -10.06
CA LEU A 237 15.60 7.90 -9.52
C LEU A 237 16.83 8.77 -9.79
N PHE A 238 18.03 8.23 -9.62
CA PHE A 238 19.28 8.91 -9.97
C PHE A 238 19.34 9.30 -11.45
N GLU A 239 19.04 8.35 -12.35
CA GLU A 239 19.09 8.58 -13.79
C GLU A 239 18.02 9.59 -14.26
N LEU A 240 16.80 9.52 -13.69
CA LEU A 240 15.74 10.51 -13.92
C LEU A 240 16.17 11.90 -13.47
N ARG A 241 16.62 12.07 -12.22
CA ARG A 241 17.07 13.38 -11.73
C ARG A 241 18.22 13.94 -12.57
N ARG A 242 19.18 13.08 -12.95
CA ARG A 242 20.29 13.48 -13.82
C ARG A 242 19.81 13.93 -15.20
N ALA A 243 18.81 13.27 -15.77
CA ALA A 243 18.24 13.66 -17.05
C ALA A 243 17.46 14.98 -16.93
N ILE A 244 16.60 15.12 -15.91
CA ILE A 244 15.83 16.34 -15.62
C ILE A 244 16.75 17.54 -15.44
N SER A 245 17.86 17.38 -14.71
CA SER A 245 18.81 18.46 -14.43
C SER A 245 19.59 18.95 -15.66
N LYS A 246 19.59 18.21 -16.76
CA LYS A 246 20.22 18.63 -18.03
C LYS A 246 19.31 19.52 -18.87
N GLU A 247 18.00 19.47 -18.64
CA GLU A 247 17.05 20.27 -19.39
C GLU A 247 17.12 21.74 -18.92
N PRO A 248 17.42 22.69 -19.81
CA PRO A 248 17.55 24.11 -19.45
C PRO A 248 16.23 24.63 -18.86
N LYS A 249 16.29 25.26 -17.67
CA LYS A 249 15.12 25.80 -16.96
C LYS A 249 14.05 24.75 -16.59
N SER A 250 14.44 23.48 -16.50
CA SER A 250 13.50 22.41 -16.14
C SER A 250 13.01 22.54 -14.70
N ALA A 251 11.71 22.77 -14.57
CA ALA A 251 10.96 22.68 -13.31
C ALA A 251 10.19 21.35 -13.22
N ILE A 252 10.62 20.31 -13.96
CA ILE A 252 9.96 19.01 -13.98
C ILE A 252 10.09 18.38 -12.59
N LEU A 253 8.93 18.12 -11.97
CA LEU A 253 8.85 17.47 -10.68
C LEU A 253 9.01 15.95 -10.83
N LEU A 254 9.76 15.35 -9.91
CA LEU A 254 9.89 13.91 -9.74
C LEU A 254 9.50 13.56 -8.30
N THR A 255 8.35 12.92 -8.15
CA THR A 255 7.80 12.50 -6.86
C THR A 255 7.62 11.00 -6.82
N VAL A 256 7.44 10.46 -5.62
CA VAL A 256 7.27 9.02 -5.41
C VAL A 256 6.24 8.79 -4.32
N ALA A 257 5.22 7.98 -4.59
CA ALA A 257 4.36 7.42 -3.55
C ALA A 257 5.08 6.26 -2.85
N VAL A 258 5.13 6.30 -1.52
CA VAL A 258 5.97 5.40 -0.72
C VAL A 258 5.22 4.78 0.44
N ALA A 259 5.58 3.55 0.79
CA ALA A 259 4.99 2.82 1.91
C ALA A 259 5.23 3.50 3.27
N ALA A 260 4.28 3.31 4.20
CA ALA A 260 4.40 3.79 5.57
C ALA A 260 4.82 2.70 6.58
N ALA A 261 4.60 1.43 6.26
CA ALA A 261 4.93 0.31 7.15
C ALA A 261 6.43 -0.01 7.11
N THR A 262 7.07 -0.13 8.28
CA THR A 262 8.53 -0.23 8.43
C THR A 262 9.15 -1.39 7.65
N GLU A 263 8.52 -2.55 7.67
CA GLU A 263 8.92 -3.77 6.97
C GLU A 263 8.99 -3.56 5.46
N ILE A 264 8.04 -2.81 4.88
CA ILE A 264 8.05 -2.51 3.45
C ILE A 264 9.13 -1.47 3.16
N ILE A 265 9.26 -0.44 4.02
CA ILE A 265 10.26 0.61 3.85
C ILE A 265 11.68 0.03 3.79
N GLU A 266 12.00 -0.85 4.74
CA GLU A 266 13.33 -1.45 4.87
C GLU A 266 13.70 -2.35 3.68
N VAL A 267 12.72 -3.02 3.08
CA VAL A 267 12.97 -3.88 1.91
C VAL A 267 13.02 -3.06 0.62
N SER A 268 12.26 -1.97 0.54
CA SER A 268 11.98 -1.31 -0.75
C SER A 268 12.85 -0.10 -1.07
N TYR A 269 13.35 0.63 -0.05
CA TYR A 269 13.84 1.99 -0.27
C TYR A 269 15.22 2.30 0.31
N ASP A 270 16.07 2.93 -0.50
CA ASP A 270 17.29 3.61 -0.05
C ASP A 270 17.02 5.08 0.28
N VAL A 271 16.32 5.33 1.39
CA VAL A 271 15.72 6.63 1.73
C VAL A 271 16.69 7.83 1.63
N SER A 272 17.90 7.70 2.16
CA SER A 272 18.91 8.78 2.12
C SER A 272 19.42 9.11 0.71
N TYR A 273 19.42 8.14 -0.20
CA TYR A 273 19.72 8.37 -1.61
C TYR A 273 18.51 8.97 -2.33
N MET A 274 17.30 8.47 -2.06
CA MET A 274 16.06 9.02 -2.61
C MET A 274 15.91 10.52 -2.30
N ASN A 275 16.26 10.95 -1.08
CA ASN A 275 16.23 12.36 -0.67
C ASN A 275 17.04 13.29 -1.61
N GLN A 276 18.09 12.79 -2.26
CA GLN A 276 18.91 13.55 -3.21
C GLN A 276 18.27 13.65 -4.60
N TYR A 277 17.36 12.75 -4.94
CA TYR A 277 16.85 12.59 -6.31
C TYR A 277 15.40 13.03 -6.48
N VAL A 278 14.56 12.88 -5.47
CA VAL A 278 13.14 13.24 -5.54
C VAL A 278 12.90 14.67 -5.05
N ASP A 279 11.88 15.33 -5.57
CA ASP A 279 11.44 16.64 -5.06
C ASP A 279 10.74 16.48 -3.71
N TYR A 280 9.88 15.45 -3.59
CA TYR A 280 9.27 15.00 -2.34
C TYR A 280 8.72 13.58 -2.50
N VAL A 281 8.38 12.95 -1.38
CA VAL A 281 7.66 11.68 -1.31
C VAL A 281 6.25 11.89 -0.79
N ASN A 282 5.29 11.18 -1.38
CA ASN A 282 3.92 11.06 -0.92
C ASN A 282 3.84 9.82 -0.01
N LEU A 283 3.88 10.03 1.30
CA LEU A 283 3.87 8.94 2.28
C LEU A 283 2.46 8.36 2.41
N MET A 284 2.25 7.12 2.01
CA MET A 284 0.94 6.45 2.09
C MET A 284 0.64 5.98 3.52
N SER A 285 0.44 6.94 4.42
CA SER A 285 0.16 6.73 5.86
C SER A 285 -1.31 6.42 6.13
N TYR A 286 -1.81 5.41 5.42
CA TYR A 286 -3.14 4.83 5.50
C TYR A 286 -3.03 3.34 5.15
N ASP A 287 -4.15 2.62 5.13
CA ASP A 287 -4.20 1.15 4.98
C ASP A 287 -3.42 0.40 6.07
N TYR A 288 -3.21 1.02 7.24
CA TYR A 288 -2.56 0.37 8.38
C TYR A 288 -3.37 -0.80 8.92
N HIS A 289 -4.70 -0.65 8.91
CA HIS A 289 -5.63 -1.69 9.28
C HIS A 289 -6.77 -1.81 8.27
N TYR A 290 -6.82 -2.96 7.62
CA TYR A 290 -7.95 -3.45 6.84
C TYR A 290 -8.08 -4.95 7.08
N TYR A 291 -9.23 -5.52 6.71
CA TYR A 291 -9.45 -6.94 6.94
C TYR A 291 -8.48 -7.78 6.10
N THR A 292 -7.71 -8.65 6.77
CA THR A 292 -7.02 -9.76 6.13
C THR A 292 -7.24 -11.04 6.93
N GLY A 293 -7.04 -12.19 6.30
CA GLY A 293 -7.07 -13.47 7.02
C GLY A 293 -5.96 -13.62 8.08
N VAL A 294 -4.93 -12.78 8.03
CA VAL A 294 -3.79 -12.76 8.97
C VAL A 294 -4.05 -11.80 10.13
N THR A 295 -4.69 -10.66 9.86
CA THR A 295 -5.12 -9.63 10.81
C THR A 295 -6.66 -9.51 10.84
N PRO A 296 -7.40 -10.55 11.28
CA PRO A 296 -8.86 -10.57 11.22
C PRO A 296 -9.47 -9.85 12.43
N PHE A 297 -9.09 -8.60 12.65
CA PHE A 297 -9.59 -7.76 13.73
C PHE A 297 -9.71 -6.31 13.28
N THR A 298 -10.67 -5.58 13.86
CA THR A 298 -10.90 -4.15 13.56
C THR A 298 -9.69 -3.31 13.98
N GLY A 299 -9.50 -2.18 13.31
CA GLY A 299 -8.43 -1.23 13.60
C GLY A 299 -8.59 0.02 12.75
N PHE A 300 -7.86 1.07 13.09
CA PHE A 300 -7.94 2.35 12.37
C PHE A 300 -7.25 2.31 11.00
N ASN A 301 -7.87 2.90 9.98
CA ASN A 301 -7.27 2.98 8.64
C ASN A 301 -5.98 3.81 8.68
N SER A 302 -6.04 4.97 9.33
CA SER A 302 -4.98 5.98 9.35
C SER A 302 -4.88 6.63 10.75
N PRO A 303 -4.54 5.89 11.82
CA PRO A 303 -4.41 6.51 13.14
C PRO A 303 -3.26 7.55 13.16
N LEU A 304 -3.46 8.68 13.84
CA LEU A 304 -2.41 9.69 14.00
C LEU A 304 -1.32 9.20 14.96
N TYR A 305 -1.73 8.58 16.07
CA TYR A 305 -0.86 7.96 17.07
C TYR A 305 -1.33 6.55 17.39
N GLU A 306 -0.46 5.77 18.01
CA GLU A 306 -0.80 4.49 18.59
C GLU A 306 -1.78 4.63 19.77
N THR A 307 -2.58 3.59 19.99
CA THR A 307 -3.42 3.44 21.18
C THR A 307 -2.65 2.74 22.31
N SER A 308 -3.06 2.96 23.55
CA SER A 308 -2.50 2.31 24.73
C SER A 308 -2.55 0.77 24.69
N SER A 309 -3.51 0.20 23.94
CA SER A 309 -3.62 -1.24 23.68
C SER A 309 -2.60 -1.79 22.68
N GLU A 310 -2.05 -0.96 21.79
CA GLU A 310 -1.09 -1.40 20.79
C GLU A 310 0.30 -1.61 21.38
N LYS A 311 0.98 -2.63 20.86
CA LYS A 311 2.33 -3.02 21.28
C LYS A 311 3.14 -3.48 20.07
N TYR A 312 4.46 -3.31 20.17
CA TYR A 312 5.41 -3.77 19.17
C TYR A 312 5.08 -3.24 17.77
N TYR A 313 5.04 -4.12 16.77
CA TYR A 313 4.71 -3.79 15.39
C TYR A 313 3.41 -2.98 15.26
N LEU A 314 2.32 -3.35 15.95
CA LEU A 314 1.05 -2.60 15.83
C LEU A 314 1.18 -1.15 16.30
N ALA A 315 2.04 -0.88 17.29
CA ALA A 315 2.30 0.48 17.77
C ALA A 315 3.11 1.33 16.77
N THR A 316 3.60 0.74 15.68
CA THR A 316 4.30 1.46 14.60
C THR A 316 3.38 1.86 13.45
N LEU A 317 2.16 1.33 13.42
CA LEU A 317 1.22 1.50 12.32
C LEU A 317 0.37 2.78 12.46
N ASN A 318 1.04 3.92 12.51
CA ASN A 318 0.41 5.24 12.62
C ASN A 318 1.22 6.34 11.92
N ILE A 319 0.54 7.45 11.59
CA ILE A 319 1.10 8.59 10.85
C ILE A 319 2.34 9.15 11.55
N ASN A 320 2.28 9.35 12.88
CA ASN A 320 3.37 9.92 13.65
C ASN A 320 4.64 9.08 13.52
N TYR A 321 4.54 7.77 13.79
CA TYR A 321 5.67 6.86 13.71
C TYR A 321 6.23 6.81 12.29
N SER A 322 5.41 6.52 11.28
CA SER A 322 5.87 6.37 9.90
C SER A 322 6.55 7.64 9.37
N SER A 323 5.97 8.82 9.61
CA SER A 323 6.54 10.09 9.15
C SER A 323 7.90 10.38 9.78
N HIS A 324 8.03 10.14 11.09
CA HIS A 324 9.31 10.29 11.77
C HIS A 324 10.32 9.21 11.40
N TYR A 325 9.88 8.01 11.06
CA TYR A 325 10.75 6.93 10.61
C TYR A 325 11.39 7.24 9.25
N TRP A 326 10.62 7.76 8.29
CA TRP A 326 11.16 8.26 7.02
C TRP A 326 12.21 9.36 7.22
N ASN A 327 11.95 10.29 8.13
CA ASN A 327 12.93 11.32 8.48
C ASN A 327 14.19 10.73 9.15
N PHE A 328 14.02 9.78 10.07
CA PHE A 328 15.13 9.08 10.72
C PHE A 328 16.04 8.34 9.71
N LEU A 329 15.46 7.76 8.67
CA LEU A 329 16.20 7.12 7.58
C LEU A 329 16.88 8.10 6.61
N GLY A 330 16.68 9.40 6.78
CA GLY A 330 17.42 10.46 6.08
C GLY A 330 16.63 11.27 5.05
N MET A 331 15.29 11.17 5.01
CA MET A 331 14.45 12.06 4.21
C MET A 331 14.29 13.42 4.89
N ASP A 332 14.51 14.54 4.18
CA ASP A 332 14.22 15.87 4.73
C ASP A 332 12.71 15.97 5.06
N LYS A 333 12.35 16.41 6.27
CA LYS A 333 10.94 16.59 6.68
C LYS A 333 10.11 17.38 5.66
N ARG A 334 10.68 18.41 5.03
CA ARG A 334 10.00 19.25 4.03
C ARG A 334 9.73 18.52 2.71
N LYS A 335 10.34 17.35 2.52
CA LYS A 335 10.11 16.43 1.41
C LYS A 335 9.17 15.27 1.79
N ILE A 336 8.72 15.17 3.03
CA ILE A 336 7.72 14.18 3.45
C ILE A 336 6.35 14.85 3.36
N VAL A 337 5.55 14.45 2.38
CA VAL A 337 4.15 14.87 2.24
C VAL A 337 3.27 13.75 2.78
N VAL A 338 2.58 14.01 3.89
CA VAL A 338 1.89 12.99 4.69
C VAL A 338 0.54 12.64 4.08
N GLY A 339 0.29 11.35 3.82
CA GLY A 339 -0.94 10.85 3.22
C GLY A 339 -2.11 10.83 4.19
N LEU A 340 -3.23 11.39 3.74
CA LEU A 340 -4.50 11.46 4.46
C LEU A 340 -5.60 10.86 3.57
N PRO A 341 -6.30 9.80 4.04
CA PRO A 341 -7.33 9.15 3.24
C PRO A 341 -8.66 9.91 3.30
N THR A 342 -9.39 9.93 2.20
CA THR A 342 -10.81 10.36 2.16
C THR A 342 -11.75 9.15 2.07
N TYR A 343 -11.28 8.00 2.55
CA TYR A 343 -11.99 6.73 2.59
C TYR A 343 -11.71 6.04 3.93
N GLY A 344 -12.45 4.96 4.14
CA GLY A 344 -12.34 4.10 5.30
C GLY A 344 -12.33 2.63 4.96
N HIS A 345 -12.05 1.82 5.99
CA HIS A 345 -12.06 0.37 5.90
C HIS A 345 -13.16 -0.26 6.75
N SER A 346 -14.03 -1.04 6.10
CA SER A 346 -15.12 -1.72 6.74
C SER A 346 -14.80 -3.19 7.01
N PHE A 347 -15.28 -3.65 8.15
CA PHE A 347 -15.08 -4.98 8.69
C PHE A 347 -16.44 -5.59 9.02
N ARG A 348 -16.58 -6.88 8.75
CA ARG A 348 -17.71 -7.67 9.24
C ARG A 348 -17.34 -8.29 10.57
N LEU A 349 -17.82 -7.71 11.67
CA LEU A 349 -17.64 -8.24 13.01
C LEU A 349 -18.05 -9.71 13.08
N LEU A 350 -17.35 -10.49 13.90
CA LEU A 350 -17.79 -11.85 14.20
C LEU A 350 -18.98 -11.86 15.16
N ASN A 351 -18.94 -10.95 16.14
CA ASN A 351 -19.98 -10.77 17.14
C ASN A 351 -20.35 -9.29 17.22
N PRO A 352 -21.60 -8.89 16.90
CA PRO A 352 -22.01 -7.49 16.86
C PRO A 352 -22.00 -6.81 18.23
N ARG A 353 -21.94 -7.60 19.33
CA ARG A 353 -21.78 -7.06 20.69
C ARG A 353 -20.33 -6.75 21.06
N ASN A 354 -19.36 -7.22 20.26
CA ASN A 354 -17.96 -6.86 20.40
C ASN A 354 -17.61 -5.95 19.22
N HIS A 355 -17.73 -4.65 19.45
CA HIS A 355 -17.64 -3.62 18.41
C HIS A 355 -16.56 -2.58 18.70
N ASP A 356 -15.68 -2.86 19.65
CA ASP A 356 -14.58 -1.99 20.04
C ASP A 356 -13.39 -2.17 19.06
N LEU A 357 -12.30 -1.44 19.31
CA LEU A 357 -11.05 -1.63 18.58
C LEU A 357 -10.48 -3.04 18.80
N TYR A 358 -9.89 -3.61 17.76
CA TYR A 358 -9.35 -4.98 17.73
C TYR A 358 -10.40 -6.07 18.00
N ALA A 359 -11.69 -5.76 17.79
CA ALA A 359 -12.75 -6.75 17.79
C ALA A 359 -12.54 -7.75 16.63
N PRO A 360 -12.71 -9.07 16.86
CA PRO A 360 -12.56 -10.06 15.79
C PRO A 360 -13.54 -9.85 14.64
N ALA A 361 -13.02 -9.93 13.42
CA ALA A 361 -13.77 -9.81 12.19
C ALA A 361 -13.74 -11.12 11.39
N SER A 362 -14.81 -11.36 10.64
CA SER A 362 -15.02 -12.56 9.81
C SER A 362 -14.80 -12.31 8.32
N GLY A 363 -14.61 -11.04 7.93
CA GLY A 363 -14.55 -10.61 6.55
C GLY A 363 -14.47 -9.09 6.43
N TYR A 364 -14.37 -8.63 5.19
CA TYR A 364 -14.73 -7.26 4.83
C TYR A 364 -16.16 -6.96 5.25
N GLY A 365 -16.39 -5.72 5.65
CA GLY A 365 -17.74 -5.18 5.83
C GLY A 365 -18.48 -5.09 4.49
N LYS A 366 -19.76 -4.74 4.56
CA LYS A 366 -20.61 -4.55 3.38
C LYS A 366 -20.51 -3.14 2.81
N LEU A 367 -19.97 -2.18 3.56
CA LEU A 367 -19.80 -0.83 3.06
C LEU A 367 -18.72 -0.78 1.99
N GLY A 368 -19.09 -0.15 0.86
CA GLY A 368 -18.21 0.02 -0.29
C GLY A 368 -17.85 -1.30 -0.97
N ASN A 369 -16.64 -1.38 -1.50
CA ASN A 369 -16.17 -2.54 -2.26
C ASN A 369 -14.98 -3.20 -1.56
N PHE A 370 -15.10 -4.48 -1.21
CA PHE A 370 -14.07 -5.22 -0.45
C PHE A 370 -13.58 -4.47 0.80
N GLY A 371 -14.49 -3.83 1.51
CA GLY A 371 -14.15 -3.07 2.70
C GLY A 371 -13.69 -1.64 2.42
N PHE A 372 -13.39 -1.24 1.20
CA PHE A 372 -13.04 0.14 0.86
C PHE A 372 -14.30 0.98 0.70
N ALA A 373 -14.53 1.96 1.58
CA ALA A 373 -15.70 2.84 1.56
C ALA A 373 -15.27 4.32 1.45
N SER A 374 -15.70 5.01 0.39
CA SER A 374 -15.49 6.45 0.24
C SER A 374 -16.27 7.25 1.29
N TYR A 375 -15.86 8.50 1.55
CA TYR A 375 -16.50 9.35 2.54
C TYR A 375 -18.02 9.53 2.33
N PRO A 376 -18.55 9.67 1.08
CA PRO A 376 -19.99 9.66 0.85
C PRO A 376 -20.71 8.40 1.32
N ILE A 377 -20.12 7.21 1.11
CA ILE A 377 -20.69 5.93 1.56
C ILE A 377 -20.72 5.87 3.09
N ILE A 378 -19.63 6.32 3.72
CA ILE A 378 -19.55 6.41 5.18
C ILE A 378 -20.60 7.37 5.72
N CYS A 379 -20.73 8.55 5.10
CA CYS A 379 -21.69 9.56 5.51
C CYS A 379 -23.14 9.06 5.40
N ASP A 380 -23.51 8.41 4.29
CA ASP A 380 -24.83 7.78 4.13
C ASP A 380 -25.08 6.73 5.22
N PHE A 381 -24.09 5.87 5.50
CA PHE A 381 -24.20 4.88 6.57
C PHE A 381 -24.47 5.54 7.92
N LEU A 382 -23.74 6.59 8.28
CA LEU A 382 -23.92 7.30 9.54
C LEU A 382 -25.30 7.99 9.63
N GLN A 383 -25.71 8.69 8.57
CA GLN A 383 -26.97 9.43 8.51
C GLN A 383 -28.19 8.52 8.54
N THR A 384 -28.25 7.55 7.61
CA THR A 384 -29.37 6.61 7.46
C THR A 384 -29.56 5.78 8.73
N ASN A 385 -28.49 5.56 9.50
CA ASN A 385 -28.54 4.78 10.72
C ASN A 385 -28.58 5.60 12.02
N HIS A 386 -28.55 6.93 11.94
CA HIS A 386 -28.48 7.87 13.06
C HIS A 386 -27.33 7.55 14.04
N ILE A 387 -26.14 7.25 13.49
CA ILE A 387 -24.95 6.90 14.26
C ILE A 387 -24.13 8.16 14.52
N THR A 388 -23.79 8.40 15.78
CA THR A 388 -22.68 9.30 16.13
C THR A 388 -21.40 8.47 16.21
N PRO A 389 -20.36 8.77 15.41
CA PRO A 389 -19.09 8.06 15.48
C PRO A 389 -18.46 8.14 16.86
N ILE A 390 -17.72 7.08 17.23
CA ILE A 390 -16.86 7.09 18.41
C ILE A 390 -15.52 7.68 17.96
N PHE A 391 -15.14 8.81 18.55
CA PHE A 391 -13.85 9.46 18.29
C PHE A 391 -12.84 9.04 19.35
N ASP A 392 -11.79 8.33 18.94
CA ASP A 392 -10.72 7.94 19.86
C ASP A 392 -9.71 9.08 20.02
N MET A 393 -9.53 9.53 21.25
CA MET A 393 -8.67 10.67 21.58
C MET A 393 -7.18 10.30 21.68
N GLU A 394 -6.83 9.02 21.74
CA GLU A 394 -5.42 8.60 21.70
C GLU A 394 -4.90 8.66 20.26
N SER A 395 -5.64 8.06 19.32
CA SER A 395 -5.28 7.98 17.90
C SER A 395 -5.77 9.14 17.04
N TYR A 396 -6.63 10.02 17.58
CA TYR A 396 -7.33 11.09 16.86
C TYR A 396 -8.07 10.59 15.62
N SER A 397 -8.72 9.43 15.73
CA SER A 397 -9.42 8.79 14.62
C SER A 397 -10.81 8.30 15.01
N PRO A 398 -11.82 8.49 14.13
CA PRO A 398 -13.16 7.98 14.36
C PRO A 398 -13.34 6.54 13.87
N TYR A 399 -14.28 5.84 14.50
CA TYR A 399 -14.90 4.66 13.95
C TYR A 399 -16.39 4.63 14.28
N ALA A 400 -17.14 3.80 13.56
CA ALA A 400 -18.56 3.57 13.81
C ALA A 400 -18.90 2.10 13.60
N SER A 401 -19.97 1.65 14.24
CA SER A 401 -20.48 0.29 14.05
C SER A 401 -21.99 0.23 14.14
N LYS A 402 -22.58 -0.74 13.43
CA LYS A 402 -23.99 -1.11 13.58
C LYS A 402 -24.21 -2.54 13.16
N TYR A 403 -24.85 -3.31 14.05
CA TYR A 403 -24.98 -4.76 13.88
C TYR A 403 -23.60 -5.39 13.61
N TYR A 404 -23.44 -6.07 12.49
CA TYR A 404 -22.19 -6.72 12.10
C TYR A 404 -21.24 -5.80 11.33
N GLU A 405 -21.64 -4.57 11.02
CA GLU A 405 -20.81 -3.62 10.29
C GLU A 405 -19.97 -2.81 11.26
N TRP A 406 -18.68 -2.67 10.97
CA TRP A 406 -17.75 -1.79 11.66
C TRP A 406 -16.93 -1.04 10.61
N ILE A 407 -16.73 0.25 10.76
CA ILE A 407 -16.05 1.12 9.79
C ILE A 407 -15.12 2.08 10.53
N THR A 408 -13.85 2.11 10.13
CA THR A 408 -12.91 3.19 10.45
C THR A 408 -12.83 4.15 9.28
N PHE A 409 -12.61 5.44 9.54
CA PHE A 409 -12.52 6.47 8.50
C PHE A 409 -11.85 7.72 9.04
N ASP A 410 -11.74 8.74 8.19
CA ASP A 410 -11.40 10.10 8.56
C ASP A 410 -12.59 11.04 8.35
N ASP A 411 -12.76 11.99 9.26
CA ASP A 411 -13.77 13.03 9.20
C ASP A 411 -13.11 14.42 9.31
N PRO A 412 -13.86 15.53 9.19
CA PRO A 412 -13.27 16.87 9.31
C PRO A 412 -12.50 17.08 10.61
N GLN A 413 -12.93 16.48 11.72
CA GLN A 413 -12.26 16.62 13.00
C GLN A 413 -10.89 15.91 12.99
N SER A 414 -10.82 14.65 12.57
CA SER A 414 -9.53 13.94 12.47
C SER A 414 -8.61 14.57 11.43
N MET A 415 -9.15 15.01 10.29
CA MET A 415 -8.39 15.70 9.24
C MET A 415 -7.77 17.02 9.74
N SER A 416 -8.47 17.77 10.60
CA SER A 416 -7.92 18.98 11.23
C SER A 416 -6.71 18.64 12.10
N TYR A 417 -6.84 17.68 13.01
CA TYR A 417 -5.74 17.28 13.90
C TYR A 417 -4.52 16.76 13.14
N LYS A 418 -4.73 16.00 12.07
CA LYS A 418 -3.64 15.51 11.22
C LYS A 418 -2.96 16.64 10.44
N ALA A 419 -3.73 17.61 9.94
CA ALA A 419 -3.17 18.80 9.29
C ALA A 419 -2.36 19.67 10.29
N GLU A 420 -2.86 19.85 11.50
CA GLU A 420 -2.15 20.56 12.57
C GLU A 420 -0.86 19.84 12.96
N PHE A 421 -0.88 18.50 13.03
CA PHE A 421 0.31 17.68 13.25
C PHE A 421 1.37 17.92 12.16
N ILE A 422 0.96 17.95 10.89
CA ILE A 422 1.84 18.20 9.74
C ILE A 422 2.51 19.56 9.88
N GLN A 423 1.74 20.61 10.21
CA GLN A 423 2.27 21.96 10.43
C GLN A 423 3.24 22.00 11.61
N ALA A 424 2.82 21.49 12.76
CA ALA A 424 3.57 21.50 14.01
C ALA A 424 4.93 20.80 13.89
N ASN A 425 5.01 19.75 13.07
CA ASN A 425 6.22 18.97 12.87
C ASN A 425 7.08 19.42 11.69
N ASN A 426 6.65 20.47 10.97
CA ASN A 426 7.32 21.02 9.78
C ASN A 426 7.53 19.98 8.67
N PHE A 427 6.52 19.13 8.46
CA PHE A 427 6.47 18.26 7.29
C PHE A 427 6.11 19.05 6.03
N GLY A 428 6.38 18.48 4.86
CA GLY A 428 6.27 19.17 3.56
C GLY A 428 4.86 19.52 3.11
N GLY A 429 3.84 18.94 3.74
CA GLY A 429 2.43 19.12 3.40
C GLY A 429 1.61 17.85 3.60
N ALA A 430 0.41 17.84 3.04
CA ALA A 430 -0.51 16.71 3.00
C ALA A 430 -0.69 16.19 1.58
N MET A 431 -0.80 14.87 1.46
CA MET A 431 -1.21 14.17 0.27
C MET A 431 -2.60 13.59 0.53
N ILE A 432 -3.53 13.74 -0.41
CA ILE A 432 -4.90 13.27 -0.29
C ILE A 432 -5.09 12.10 -1.26
N TYR A 433 -5.51 10.97 -0.71
CA TYR A 433 -6.00 9.84 -1.50
C TYR A 433 -7.47 9.56 -1.14
N SER A 434 -8.44 9.95 -1.97
CA SER A 434 -8.34 10.67 -3.25
C SER A 434 -9.46 11.71 -3.40
N LEU A 435 -9.38 12.55 -4.44
CA LEU A 435 -10.40 13.57 -4.72
C LEU A 435 -11.81 12.98 -4.88
N ASP A 436 -11.91 11.85 -5.59
CA ASP A 436 -13.17 11.17 -5.93
C ASP A 436 -13.77 10.39 -4.77
N ALA A 437 -12.99 10.14 -3.72
CA ALA A 437 -13.46 9.51 -2.48
C ALA A 437 -13.94 10.52 -1.42
N ASP A 438 -13.61 11.81 -1.55
CA ASP A 438 -14.23 12.87 -0.74
C ASP A 438 -15.67 13.15 -1.24
N ASP A 439 -16.46 13.89 -0.47
CA ASP A 439 -17.79 14.33 -0.88
C ASP A 439 -17.73 15.50 -1.87
N PHE A 440 -17.29 15.20 -3.10
CA PHE A 440 -17.19 16.16 -4.20
C PHE A 440 -18.56 16.68 -4.69
N ARG A 441 -19.66 16.03 -4.30
CA ARG A 441 -21.04 16.46 -4.61
C ARG A 441 -21.64 17.35 -3.53
N GLY A 442 -21.12 17.30 -2.30
CA GLY A 442 -21.64 18.06 -1.16
C GLY A 442 -22.95 17.50 -0.61
N ASN A 443 -23.15 16.18 -0.71
CA ASN A 443 -24.37 15.50 -0.25
C ASN A 443 -24.33 15.18 1.24
N CYS A 444 -23.16 15.14 1.87
CA CYS A 444 -22.99 14.84 3.27
C CYS A 444 -23.45 16.03 4.13
N GLN A 445 -24.42 15.79 5.00
CA GLN A 445 -25.04 16.82 5.85
C GLN A 445 -24.64 16.71 7.33
N LEU A 446 -23.68 15.84 7.65
CA LEU A 446 -23.21 15.66 9.03
C LEU A 446 -22.37 16.87 9.47
N GLY A 447 -22.94 17.75 10.29
CA GLY A 447 -22.21 18.74 11.11
C GLY A 447 -21.42 19.84 10.37
N LEU A 448 -21.44 19.87 9.03
CA LEU A 448 -20.53 20.72 8.22
C LEU A 448 -21.13 22.03 7.70
N GLY A 449 -22.42 22.29 8.00
CA GLY A 449 -23.22 23.27 7.27
C GLY A 449 -23.63 22.74 5.90
N GLU A 450 -24.75 23.23 5.34
CA GLU A 450 -25.31 22.69 4.10
C GLU A 450 -24.36 22.83 2.89
N ASN A 451 -24.30 21.80 2.04
CA ASN A 451 -23.76 21.80 0.66
C ASN A 451 -22.27 22.18 0.48
N LYS A 452 -21.36 21.72 1.34
CA LYS A 452 -19.92 21.93 1.13
C LYS A 452 -19.28 20.77 0.37
N LYS A 453 -18.94 20.98 -0.91
CA LYS A 453 -18.11 20.07 -1.69
C LYS A 453 -16.69 19.95 -1.11
N PHE A 454 -16.14 18.73 -1.14
CA PHE A 454 -14.80 18.38 -0.65
C PHE A 454 -14.56 18.76 0.82
N PRO A 455 -15.42 18.34 1.76
CA PRO A 455 -15.34 18.76 3.15
C PRO A 455 -14.03 18.35 3.85
N LEU A 456 -13.50 17.16 3.55
CA LEU A 456 -12.27 16.69 4.19
C LEU A 456 -11.07 17.47 3.69
N ILE A 457 -10.94 17.63 2.37
CA ILE A 457 -9.81 18.34 1.76
C ILE A 457 -9.82 19.83 2.13
N ARG A 458 -11.01 20.46 2.13
CA ARG A 458 -11.14 21.87 2.54
C ARG A 458 -10.78 22.07 4.01
N THR A 459 -11.00 21.08 4.86
CA THR A 459 -10.58 21.15 6.26
C THR A 459 -9.06 21.22 6.36
N VAL A 460 -8.35 20.31 5.69
CA VAL A 460 -6.87 20.33 5.63
C VAL A 460 -6.35 21.65 5.06
N LYS A 461 -6.94 22.10 3.94
CA LYS A 461 -6.59 23.38 3.32
C LYS A 461 -6.75 24.55 4.29
N SER A 462 -7.86 24.61 5.02
CA SER A 462 -8.14 25.70 5.96
C SER A 462 -7.11 25.79 7.09
N VAL A 463 -6.63 24.64 7.59
CA VAL A 463 -5.55 24.59 8.59
C VAL A 463 -4.25 25.12 7.99
N PHE A 464 -3.93 24.73 6.75
CA PHE A 464 -2.73 25.22 6.06
C PHE A 464 -2.76 26.73 5.75
N GLU A 465 -3.94 27.32 5.54
CA GLU A 465 -4.12 28.75 5.25
C GLU A 465 -4.32 29.63 6.50
N ALA A 466 -4.60 29.06 7.67
CA ALA A 466 -4.91 29.82 8.89
C ALA A 466 -3.69 30.48 9.56
N ASN A 467 -2.47 30.26 9.07
CA ASN A 467 -1.20 30.67 9.69
C ASN A 467 -0.24 31.36 8.71
#